data_AF-A0ABD4QZH3-F1
#
_entry.id   AF-A0ABD4QZH3-F1
#
_cell.length_a   1.000
_cell.length_b   1.000
_cell.length_c   1.000
_cell.angle_alpha   90.00
_cell.angle_beta   90.00
_cell.angle_gamma   90.00
#
_symmetry.space_group_name_H-M   'P 1'
#
loop_
_entity.id
_entity.type
_entity.pdbx_description
1 polymer ?
#
loop_
_entity_poly.entity_id
_entity_poly.type
_entity_poly.pdbx_seq_one_letter_code
_entity_poly.pdbx_strand_id
1 'polypeptide(L)'
;MSILDQYKDKYFFHFTHLDNLEDILVNGLLSTNEKKEQKIKHLNVASPDIQCTRHEMVVPCGPKGKVHDYVPFYFCSRTPMFLSIIKSRNYDQPYFITFAVSFDKLKSEKFIFTNKAANRRFEPPEFYDCPTHLDKLSWDIIESRSWGCVNDSVKHKKMAEALHYGEFNLSDIDYIIVWEESHKDYVKKAFDANGIKCPPICFDGKNNYYHYYYDLNCKENSSLVHGPIITRNTFENIVKRVNEKRKVVNNHYKFDDIEDALGAIRNDFSSIDELNGIVDLQTDNRVHNENVEAHTRRVVKNLIESSEYKKLDEREKLVVEFAAFLHDVGKGPKSRWPDGKQKVDDDHPRKSAKYIERILVEDIDCFPRKQVRQVVLLVMYHDFFGDHLVSKRFLREIIEVLKSESELNMLYALAKADVISIHAPWYTDRVLEWEMAYESIMETFE
;
A
#
# COMPACT_ATOMS: atom_id res chain seq x y z
N MET A 1 -2.92 30.12 -27.93
CA MET A 1 -3.93 29.33 -28.68
C MET A 1 -5.14 29.07 -27.77
N SER A 2 -6.34 28.91 -28.32
CA SER A 2 -7.57 28.73 -27.52
C SER A 2 -7.81 27.26 -27.17
N ILE A 3 -8.18 26.99 -25.93
CA ILE A 3 -8.69 25.69 -25.47
C ILE A 3 -10.15 25.57 -25.90
N LEU A 4 -10.56 24.40 -26.41
CA LEU A 4 -11.94 24.13 -26.77
C LEU A 4 -12.85 24.24 -25.53
N ASP A 5 -14.06 24.78 -25.71
CA ASP A 5 -14.98 25.10 -24.61
C ASP A 5 -15.24 23.91 -23.67
N GLN A 6 -15.33 22.69 -24.23
CA GLN A 6 -15.54 21.46 -23.47
C GLN A 6 -14.43 21.10 -22.46
N TYR A 7 -13.28 21.77 -22.51
CA TYR A 7 -12.13 21.53 -21.64
C TYR A 7 -11.83 22.69 -20.67
N LYS A 8 -12.56 23.82 -20.73
CA LYS A 8 -12.24 25.03 -19.98
C LYS A 8 -12.27 24.85 -18.45
N ASP A 9 -13.16 24.01 -17.94
CA ASP A 9 -13.33 23.77 -16.49
C ASP A 9 -12.62 22.50 -15.99
N LYS A 10 -11.71 21.93 -16.81
CA LYS A 10 -10.98 20.70 -16.47
C LYS A 10 -9.64 21.01 -15.79
N TYR A 11 -9.18 20.05 -15.01
CA TYR A 11 -7.93 20.12 -14.26
C TYR A 11 -7.04 18.92 -14.56
N PHE A 12 -5.73 19.12 -14.48
CA PHE A 12 -4.71 18.07 -14.47
C PHE A 12 -3.93 18.13 -13.15
N PHE A 13 -3.26 17.04 -12.80
CA PHE A 13 -2.93 16.74 -11.41
C PHE A 13 -1.49 16.26 -11.22
N HIS A 14 -0.81 16.78 -10.20
CA HIS A 14 0.48 16.27 -9.74
C HIS A 14 0.33 15.74 -8.32
N PHE A 15 0.48 14.45 -8.10
CA PHE A 15 0.51 13.88 -6.76
C PHE A 15 1.94 13.74 -6.25
N THR A 16 2.15 13.98 -4.96
CA THR A 16 3.45 13.86 -4.28
C THR A 16 3.24 13.47 -2.81
N HIS A 17 4.26 12.86 -2.21
CA HIS A 17 4.27 12.58 -0.77
C HIS A 17 4.54 13.86 0.04
N LEU A 18 3.95 13.99 1.22
CA LEU A 18 4.09 15.14 2.11
C LEU A 18 5.55 15.43 2.49
N ASP A 19 6.39 14.42 2.62
CA ASP A 19 7.83 14.58 2.86
C ASP A 19 8.55 15.44 1.80
N ASN A 20 7.99 15.57 0.60
CA ASN A 20 8.54 16.43 -0.45
C ASN A 20 8.06 17.88 -0.36
N LEU A 21 7.06 18.19 0.49
CA LEU A 21 6.38 19.47 0.47
C LEU A 21 7.32 20.63 0.82
N GLU A 22 8.14 20.50 1.86
CA GLU A 22 9.06 21.58 2.26
C GLU A 22 10.05 21.93 1.13
N ASP A 23 10.69 20.93 0.52
CA ASP A 23 11.60 21.15 -0.62
C ASP A 23 10.86 21.75 -1.83
N ILE A 24 9.61 21.35 -2.07
CA ILE A 24 8.76 21.93 -3.12
C ILE A 24 8.43 23.39 -2.81
N LEU A 25 8.13 23.74 -1.56
CA LEU A 25 7.82 25.11 -1.16
C LEU A 25 9.02 26.04 -1.36
N VAL A 26 10.24 25.56 -1.09
CA VAL A 26 11.47 26.35 -1.26
C VAL A 26 11.85 26.53 -2.73
N ASN A 27 11.71 25.47 -3.56
CA ASN A 27 12.32 25.43 -4.90
C ASN A 27 11.30 25.42 -6.06
N GLY A 28 10.00 25.39 -5.77
CA GLY A 28 8.97 25.11 -6.77
C GLY A 28 8.87 23.62 -7.14
N LEU A 29 7.95 23.28 -8.06
CA LEU A 29 7.89 21.93 -8.62
C LEU A 29 8.98 21.78 -9.68
N LEU A 30 10.07 21.09 -9.34
CA LEU A 30 11.20 20.87 -10.24
C LEU A 30 11.10 19.56 -11.02
N SER A 31 11.54 19.59 -12.28
CA SER A 31 11.77 18.38 -13.09
C SER A 31 12.81 17.46 -12.45
N THR A 32 12.88 16.20 -12.89
CA THR A 32 13.84 15.24 -12.33
C THR A 32 15.29 15.68 -12.54
N ASN A 33 15.61 16.24 -13.71
CA ASN A 33 16.98 16.68 -13.99
C ASN A 33 17.35 17.93 -13.18
N GLU A 34 16.44 18.89 -13.02
CA GLU A 34 16.64 20.07 -12.15
C GLU A 34 16.90 19.65 -10.70
N LYS A 35 16.09 18.73 -10.15
CA LYS A 35 16.31 18.20 -8.79
C LYS A 35 17.69 17.57 -8.62
N LYS A 36 18.18 16.85 -9.64
CA LYS A 36 19.51 16.21 -9.62
C LYS A 36 20.63 17.25 -9.68
N GLU A 37 20.51 18.24 -10.56
CA GLU A 37 21.50 19.31 -10.72
C GLU A 37 21.64 20.13 -9.44
N GLN A 38 20.51 20.48 -8.84
CA GLN A 38 20.43 21.27 -7.60
C GLN A 38 20.63 20.42 -6.32
N LYS A 39 20.77 19.10 -6.46
CA LYS A 39 20.95 18.14 -5.34
C LYS A 39 19.82 18.21 -4.31
N ILE A 40 18.61 18.47 -4.75
CA ILE A 40 17.42 18.54 -3.89
C ILE A 40 17.05 17.12 -3.45
N LYS A 41 16.87 16.95 -2.13
CA LYS A 41 16.40 15.68 -1.57
C LYS A 41 14.95 15.46 -2.01
N HIS A 42 14.63 14.25 -2.43
CA HIS A 42 13.29 13.93 -2.91
C HIS A 42 12.96 12.48 -2.61
N LEU A 43 11.83 12.24 -1.94
CA LEU A 43 11.24 10.93 -1.80
C LEU A 43 10.66 10.49 -3.15
N ASN A 44 11.43 9.68 -3.87
CA ASN A 44 11.04 9.13 -5.15
C ASN A 44 10.26 7.82 -4.96
N VAL A 45 9.00 7.84 -5.40
CA VAL A 45 8.08 6.68 -5.34
C VAL A 45 7.93 5.95 -6.67
N ALA A 46 8.59 6.43 -7.73
CA ALA A 46 8.51 5.82 -9.06
C ALA A 46 9.51 4.66 -9.21
N SER A 47 9.16 3.68 -10.05
CA SER A 47 10.03 2.53 -10.28
C SER A 47 11.32 2.90 -11.05
N PRO A 48 12.45 2.21 -10.80
CA PRO A 48 13.71 2.46 -11.50
C PRO A 48 13.62 2.36 -13.03
N ASP A 49 12.86 1.39 -13.56
CA ASP A 49 12.71 1.19 -15.01
C ASP A 49 12.00 2.37 -15.69
N ILE A 50 11.00 2.95 -15.01
CA ILE A 50 10.30 4.14 -15.49
C ILE A 50 11.26 5.32 -15.53
N GLN A 51 12.07 5.50 -14.48
CA GLN A 51 13.08 6.57 -14.42
C GLN A 51 14.14 6.43 -15.51
N CYS A 52 14.65 5.22 -15.74
CA CYS A 52 15.60 4.96 -16.82
C CYS A 52 15.01 5.31 -18.19
N THR A 53 13.78 4.85 -18.46
CA THR A 53 13.11 5.12 -19.74
C THR A 53 12.87 6.62 -19.96
N ARG A 54 12.42 7.34 -18.94
CA ARG A 54 12.15 8.78 -19.03
C ARG A 54 13.39 9.65 -19.15
N HIS A 55 14.52 9.20 -18.62
CA HIS A 55 15.81 9.86 -18.81
C HIS A 55 16.23 9.86 -20.29
N GLU A 56 15.94 8.79 -21.02
CA GLU A 56 16.37 8.63 -22.41
C GLU A 56 15.33 9.08 -23.44
N MET A 57 14.04 9.11 -23.11
CA MET A 57 12.94 9.43 -24.02
C MET A 57 13.00 10.89 -24.50
N VAL A 58 13.17 11.08 -25.82
CA VAL A 58 13.22 12.41 -26.47
C VAL A 58 11.83 13.01 -26.59
N VAL A 59 11.72 14.31 -26.30
CA VAL A 59 10.51 15.10 -26.59
C VAL A 59 10.70 15.80 -27.95
N PRO A 60 9.88 15.50 -28.97
CA PRO A 60 10.11 15.99 -30.34
C PRO A 60 9.54 17.39 -30.62
N CYS A 61 8.71 17.93 -29.72
CA CYS A 61 7.99 19.20 -29.89
C CYS A 61 8.14 20.12 -28.67
N GLY A 62 7.56 21.32 -28.73
CA GLY A 62 7.69 22.32 -27.66
C GLY A 62 9.15 22.64 -27.30
N PRO A 63 9.50 22.73 -26.01
CA PRO A 63 10.87 23.00 -25.54
C PRO A 63 11.91 21.91 -25.86
N LYS A 64 11.48 20.74 -26.36
CA LYS A 64 12.34 19.59 -26.69
C LYS A 64 13.09 19.03 -25.47
N GLY A 65 14.23 18.37 -25.66
CA GLY A 65 14.97 17.72 -24.58
C GLY A 65 14.47 16.29 -24.31
N LYS A 66 14.49 15.89 -23.05
CA LYS A 66 14.09 14.56 -22.56
C LYS A 66 12.91 14.69 -21.61
N VAL A 67 12.14 13.61 -21.43
CA VAL A 67 10.99 13.62 -20.51
C VAL A 67 11.38 13.97 -19.06
N HIS A 68 12.62 13.65 -18.63
CA HIS A 68 13.13 14.08 -17.32
C HIS A 68 13.42 15.58 -17.16
N ASP A 69 13.37 16.35 -18.25
CA ASP A 69 13.43 17.82 -18.20
C ASP A 69 12.04 18.43 -17.90
N TYR A 70 11.01 17.61 -17.70
CA TYR A 70 9.64 18.06 -17.47
C TYR A 70 9.10 17.59 -16.12
N VAL A 71 8.30 18.45 -15.49
CA VAL A 71 7.44 18.13 -14.35
C VAL A 71 6.19 17.40 -14.85
N PRO A 72 5.91 16.17 -14.39
CA PRO A 72 4.75 15.41 -14.83
C PRO A 72 3.48 15.80 -14.10
N PHE A 73 2.40 15.92 -14.85
CA PHE A 73 1.03 15.98 -14.36
C PHE A 73 0.18 14.96 -15.13
N TYR A 74 -0.84 14.41 -14.48
CA TYR A 74 -1.76 13.46 -15.08
C TYR A 74 -3.10 14.12 -15.40
N PHE A 75 -3.69 13.77 -16.54
CA PHE A 75 -5.05 14.19 -16.85
C PHE A 75 -6.11 13.42 -16.06
N CYS A 76 -5.80 12.21 -15.60
CA CYS A 76 -6.68 11.48 -14.69
C CYS A 76 -6.34 11.83 -13.23
N SER A 77 -7.37 11.99 -12.40
CA SER A 77 -7.21 12.29 -10.97
C SER A 77 -6.70 11.09 -10.16
N ARG A 78 -6.94 9.87 -10.66
CA ARG A 78 -6.61 8.61 -9.99
C ARG A 78 -5.91 7.65 -10.94
N THR A 79 -4.58 7.60 -10.82
CA THR A 79 -3.72 6.90 -11.75
C THR A 79 -3.51 5.43 -11.35
N PRO A 80 -3.49 4.49 -12.32
CA PRO A 80 -3.04 3.13 -12.07
C PRO A 80 -1.64 3.03 -11.43
N MET A 81 -0.76 4.02 -11.67
CA MET A 81 0.53 4.12 -10.99
C MET A 81 0.37 4.32 -9.48
N PHE A 82 -0.49 5.25 -9.07
CA PHE A 82 -0.75 5.50 -7.66
C PHE A 82 -1.34 4.28 -6.95
N LEU A 83 -2.23 3.53 -7.62
CA LEU A 83 -2.71 2.25 -7.09
C LEU A 83 -1.57 1.26 -6.84
N SER A 84 -0.62 1.15 -7.77
CA SER A 84 0.55 0.27 -7.61
C SER A 84 1.45 0.71 -6.45
N ILE A 85 1.60 2.01 -6.22
CA ILE A 85 2.36 2.56 -5.08
C ILE A 85 1.69 2.18 -3.76
N ILE A 86 0.37 2.37 -3.62
CA ILE A 86 -0.35 2.04 -2.38
C ILE A 86 -0.37 0.52 -2.13
N LYS A 87 -0.59 -0.28 -3.17
CA LYS A 87 -0.56 -1.75 -3.08
C LYS A 87 0.83 -2.32 -2.76
N SER A 88 1.90 -1.58 -2.97
CA SER A 88 3.24 -2.02 -2.54
C SER A 88 3.42 -1.95 -1.01
N ARG A 89 2.48 -1.31 -0.29
CA ARG A 89 2.48 -1.14 1.17
C ARG A 89 3.70 -0.44 1.74
N ASN A 90 4.45 0.26 0.90
CA ASN A 90 5.64 1.01 1.32
C ASN A 90 5.33 2.41 1.84
N TYR A 91 4.11 2.88 1.60
CA TYR A 91 3.68 4.23 1.90
C TYR A 91 2.23 4.23 2.37
N ASP A 92 1.93 5.07 3.34
CA ASP A 92 0.58 5.31 3.81
C ASP A 92 -0.09 6.35 2.90
N GLN A 93 -1.15 5.92 2.18
CA GLN A 93 -1.89 6.76 1.25
C GLN A 93 -2.29 8.15 1.79
N PRO A 94 -2.69 8.33 3.06
CA PRO A 94 -3.04 9.64 3.60
C PRO A 94 -1.95 10.71 3.45
N TYR A 95 -0.67 10.31 3.42
CA TYR A 95 0.47 11.22 3.28
C TYR A 95 0.75 11.66 1.85
N PHE A 96 -0.09 11.31 0.87
CA PHE A 96 0.00 11.87 -0.47
C PHE A 96 -0.96 13.04 -0.64
N ILE A 97 -0.46 14.13 -1.20
CA ILE A 97 -1.24 15.30 -1.61
C ILE A 97 -1.26 15.42 -3.12
N THR A 98 -2.26 16.12 -3.66
CA THR A 98 -2.35 16.39 -5.11
C THR A 98 -2.49 17.88 -5.38
N PHE A 99 -1.63 18.42 -6.23
CA PHE A 99 -1.80 19.76 -6.80
C PHE A 99 -2.69 19.68 -8.04
N ALA A 100 -3.74 20.49 -8.07
CA ALA A 100 -4.63 20.61 -9.22
C ALA A 100 -4.35 21.91 -9.97
N VAL A 101 -4.29 21.80 -11.28
CA VAL A 101 -3.96 22.92 -12.18
C VAL A 101 -4.97 22.95 -13.32
N SER A 102 -5.54 24.12 -13.57
CA SER A 102 -6.53 24.36 -14.61
C SER A 102 -5.91 24.13 -16.00
N PHE A 103 -6.71 23.57 -16.91
CA PHE A 103 -6.33 23.40 -18.30
C PHE A 103 -5.92 24.71 -18.96
N ASP A 104 -6.40 25.87 -18.48
CA ASP A 104 -5.98 27.18 -18.97
C ASP A 104 -4.45 27.38 -18.96
N LYS A 105 -3.73 26.71 -18.05
CA LYS A 105 -2.26 26.75 -17.98
C LYS A 105 -1.57 26.05 -19.15
N LEU A 106 -2.23 25.11 -19.83
CA LEU A 106 -1.71 24.42 -21.03
C LEU A 106 -1.50 25.36 -22.22
N LYS A 107 -1.97 26.62 -22.16
CA LYS A 107 -1.72 27.62 -23.20
C LYS A 107 -0.26 28.11 -23.21
N SER A 108 0.49 27.87 -22.14
CA SER A 108 1.91 28.19 -22.04
C SER A 108 2.73 27.30 -22.97
N GLU A 109 3.71 27.90 -23.67
CA GLU A 109 4.64 27.19 -24.55
C GLU A 109 5.60 26.25 -23.79
N LYS A 110 5.63 26.33 -22.45
CA LYS A 110 6.37 25.39 -21.60
C LYS A 110 5.64 24.07 -21.37
N PHE A 111 4.35 24.00 -21.70
CA PHE A 111 3.59 22.76 -21.63
C PHE A 111 3.59 22.00 -22.95
N ILE A 112 3.82 20.71 -22.83
CA ILE A 112 3.49 19.71 -23.84
C ILE A 112 2.63 18.63 -23.18
N PHE A 113 1.98 17.78 -23.95
CA PHE A 113 1.19 16.69 -23.41
C PHE A 113 1.24 15.44 -24.30
N THR A 114 0.87 14.31 -23.71
CA THR A 114 0.94 12.99 -24.34
C THR A 114 -0.40 12.30 -24.38
N ASN A 115 -0.63 11.44 -25.38
CA ASN A 115 -1.84 10.61 -25.44
C ASN A 115 -1.79 9.35 -24.54
N LYS A 116 -0.63 9.05 -23.95
CA LYS A 116 -0.35 7.89 -23.09
C LYS A 116 0.77 8.24 -22.10
N ALA A 117 1.01 7.37 -21.12
CA ALA A 117 2.16 7.49 -20.22
C ALA A 117 3.49 7.56 -20.99
N ALA A 118 4.32 8.56 -20.67
CA ALA A 118 5.66 8.73 -21.19
C ALA A 118 6.65 7.88 -20.38
N ASN A 119 6.52 6.56 -20.44
CA ASN A 119 7.36 5.63 -19.67
C ASN A 119 7.67 4.31 -20.39
N ARG A 120 7.46 4.24 -21.72
CA ARG A 120 7.72 3.04 -22.52
C ARG A 120 8.58 3.27 -23.74
N ARG A 121 9.47 2.32 -24.00
CA ARG A 121 10.31 2.26 -25.21
C ARG A 121 9.58 1.59 -26.37
N PHE A 122 8.89 0.48 -26.09
CA PHE A 122 8.03 -0.21 -27.04
C PHE A 122 6.64 0.45 -27.01
N GLU A 123 6.24 1.08 -28.10
CA GLU A 123 5.06 1.96 -28.21
C GLU A 123 5.16 3.26 -27.38
N PRO A 124 6.09 4.16 -27.71
CA PRO A 124 6.17 5.47 -27.05
C PRO A 124 4.90 6.30 -27.29
N PRO A 125 4.59 7.27 -26.43
CA PRO A 125 3.47 8.17 -26.65
C PRO A 125 3.71 9.09 -27.86
N GLU A 126 2.64 9.62 -28.39
CA GLU A 126 2.70 10.82 -29.23
C GLU A 126 2.72 12.06 -28.33
N PHE A 127 3.47 13.08 -28.75
CA PHE A 127 3.63 14.34 -28.04
C PHE A 127 2.97 15.48 -28.81
N TYR A 128 2.29 16.37 -28.09
CA TYR A 128 1.61 17.53 -28.64
C TYR A 128 1.95 18.79 -27.84
N ASP A 129 2.10 19.92 -28.53
CA ASP A 129 2.40 21.25 -27.98
C ASP A 129 1.30 22.27 -28.30
N CYS A 130 0.19 21.81 -28.89
CA CYS A 130 -0.97 22.63 -29.23
C CYS A 130 -2.23 22.13 -28.52
N PRO A 131 -2.89 22.95 -27.68
CA PRO A 131 -4.10 22.56 -26.96
C PRO A 131 -5.27 22.11 -27.85
N THR A 132 -5.29 22.45 -29.14
CA THR A 132 -6.32 21.93 -30.06
C THR A 132 -6.23 20.42 -30.23
N HIS A 133 -5.07 19.80 -29.98
CA HIS A 133 -4.86 18.36 -30.02
C HIS A 133 -5.34 17.62 -28.77
N LEU A 134 -5.98 18.29 -27.81
CA LEU A 134 -6.61 17.62 -26.67
C LEU A 134 -7.69 16.61 -27.11
N ASP A 135 -8.28 16.79 -28.28
CA ASP A 135 -9.21 15.83 -28.91
C ASP A 135 -8.56 14.48 -29.29
N LYS A 136 -7.22 14.41 -29.37
CA LYS A 136 -6.47 13.16 -29.63
C LYS A 136 -6.42 12.22 -28.42
N LEU A 137 -6.77 12.71 -27.22
CA LEU A 137 -6.71 11.93 -25.99
C LEU A 137 -7.95 11.05 -25.82
N SER A 138 -7.77 9.89 -25.20
CA SER A 138 -8.87 8.95 -24.93
C SER A 138 -9.63 9.35 -23.66
N TRP A 139 -10.41 10.44 -23.71
CA TRP A 139 -11.09 11.01 -22.54
C TRP A 139 -11.99 10.03 -21.79
N ASP A 140 -12.75 9.17 -22.48
CA ASP A 140 -13.57 8.13 -21.83
C ASP A 140 -12.75 7.20 -20.92
N ILE A 141 -11.49 6.95 -21.29
CA ILE A 141 -10.56 6.12 -20.51
C ILE A 141 -9.94 6.94 -19.36
N ILE A 142 -9.51 8.16 -19.65
CA ILE A 142 -8.87 9.08 -18.69
C ILE A 142 -9.83 9.41 -17.54
N GLU A 143 -11.10 9.66 -17.85
CA GLU A 143 -12.14 10.07 -16.90
C GLU A 143 -12.87 8.89 -16.24
N SER A 144 -12.58 7.66 -16.67
CA SER A 144 -13.19 6.47 -16.10
C SER A 144 -12.90 6.33 -14.59
N ARG A 145 -13.95 6.08 -13.80
CA ARG A 145 -13.82 5.79 -12.37
C ARG A 145 -13.31 4.38 -12.07
N SER A 146 -13.28 3.48 -13.04
CA SER A 146 -12.79 2.11 -12.83
C SER A 146 -11.34 2.11 -12.32
N TRP A 147 -11.07 1.33 -11.28
CA TRP A 147 -9.70 1.11 -10.79
C TRP A 147 -8.93 0.15 -11.69
N GLY A 148 -9.62 -0.89 -12.17
CA GLY A 148 -9.06 -1.88 -13.08
C GLY A 148 -8.96 -1.37 -14.51
N CYS A 149 -7.94 -1.85 -15.22
CA CYS A 149 -7.77 -1.68 -16.67
C CYS A 149 -7.82 -3.06 -17.33
N VAL A 150 -8.58 -3.18 -18.41
CA VAL A 150 -8.79 -4.48 -19.11
C VAL A 150 -7.52 -5.03 -19.74
N ASN A 151 -6.61 -4.14 -20.13
CA ASN A 151 -5.29 -4.48 -20.63
C ASN A 151 -4.35 -3.31 -20.38
N ASP A 152 -3.08 -3.56 -20.66
CA ASP A 152 -2.02 -2.63 -20.41
C ASP A 152 -2.06 -1.41 -21.37
N SER A 153 -2.49 -1.55 -22.62
CA SER A 153 -2.70 -0.41 -23.53
C SER A 153 -3.69 0.62 -22.97
N VAL A 154 -4.81 0.16 -22.39
CA VAL A 154 -5.80 1.02 -21.71
C VAL A 154 -5.18 1.67 -20.47
N LYS A 155 -4.37 0.93 -19.70
CA LYS A 155 -3.64 1.47 -18.53
C LYS A 155 -2.78 2.67 -18.91
N HIS A 156 -2.03 2.58 -20.03
CA HIS A 156 -1.17 3.69 -20.49
C HIS A 156 -1.95 4.88 -21.02
N LYS A 157 -3.02 4.65 -21.79
CA LYS A 157 -3.91 5.74 -22.26
C LYS A 157 -4.55 6.49 -21.10
N LYS A 158 -4.95 5.79 -20.03
CA LYS A 158 -5.48 6.41 -18.81
C LYS A 158 -4.48 7.35 -18.14
N MET A 159 -3.20 7.01 -18.22
CA MET A 159 -2.07 7.76 -17.65
C MET A 159 -1.48 8.76 -18.64
N ALA A 160 -2.29 9.32 -19.56
CA ALA A 160 -1.89 10.48 -20.37
C ALA A 160 -1.41 11.64 -19.47
N GLU A 161 -0.35 12.32 -19.89
CA GLU A 161 0.35 13.32 -19.07
C GLU A 161 0.32 14.71 -19.72
N ALA A 162 0.23 15.75 -18.89
CA ALA A 162 0.74 17.08 -19.20
C ALA A 162 2.14 17.22 -18.59
N LEU A 163 3.07 17.80 -19.34
CA LEU A 163 4.49 17.87 -19.01
C LEU A 163 4.93 19.33 -19.09
N HIS A 164 5.37 19.90 -17.97
CA HIS A 164 5.86 21.28 -17.90
C HIS A 164 7.39 21.35 -17.89
N TYR A 165 8.00 22.09 -18.80
CA TYR A 165 9.46 22.16 -18.92
C TYR A 165 10.14 22.91 -17.75
N GLY A 166 11.16 22.29 -17.17
CA GLY A 166 11.99 22.84 -16.10
C GLY A 166 11.29 22.88 -14.75
N GLU A 167 10.98 24.10 -14.29
CA GLU A 167 10.31 24.39 -13.02
C GLU A 167 8.86 24.86 -13.25
N PHE A 168 7.92 24.33 -12.48
CA PHE A 168 6.53 24.79 -12.42
C PHE A 168 6.28 25.61 -11.15
N ASN A 169 5.71 26.81 -11.32
CA ASN A 169 5.50 27.76 -10.23
C ASN A 169 4.28 27.40 -9.37
N LEU A 170 4.45 27.43 -8.04
CA LEU A 170 3.38 27.15 -7.08
C LEU A 170 2.22 28.12 -7.14
N SER A 171 2.44 29.37 -7.58
CA SER A 171 1.36 30.36 -7.73
C SER A 171 0.36 30.00 -8.82
N ASP A 172 0.71 29.07 -9.70
CA ASP A 172 -0.17 28.56 -10.76
C ASP A 172 -1.02 27.36 -10.33
N ILE A 173 -0.89 26.90 -9.07
CA ILE A 173 -1.73 25.85 -8.50
C ILE A 173 -3.09 26.44 -8.09
N ASP A 174 -4.17 25.86 -8.61
CA ASP A 174 -5.54 26.31 -8.34
C ASP A 174 -6.06 25.83 -6.98
N TYR A 175 -5.76 24.58 -6.62
CA TYR A 175 -6.06 24.02 -5.29
C TYR A 175 -5.23 22.77 -4.98
N ILE A 176 -5.19 22.40 -3.71
CA ILE A 176 -4.51 21.21 -3.19
C ILE A 176 -5.57 20.23 -2.66
N ILE A 177 -5.46 18.95 -3.02
CA ILE A 177 -6.24 17.86 -2.43
C ILE A 177 -5.43 17.16 -1.35
N VAL A 178 -6.05 16.99 -0.18
CA VAL A 178 -5.49 16.26 0.97
C VAL A 178 -6.50 15.22 1.49
N TRP A 179 -6.01 14.28 2.29
CA TRP A 179 -6.80 13.16 2.81
C TRP A 179 -7.86 13.60 3.83
N GLU A 180 -7.48 14.37 4.85
CA GLU A 180 -8.34 14.78 5.96
C GLU A 180 -7.87 16.10 6.61
N GLU A 181 -8.60 16.59 7.61
CA GLU A 181 -8.35 17.90 8.24
C GLU A 181 -6.95 18.01 8.88
N SER A 182 -6.43 16.93 9.48
CA SER A 182 -5.07 16.92 10.07
C SER A 182 -3.99 17.24 9.02
N HIS A 183 -4.16 16.74 7.79
CA HIS A 183 -3.24 16.94 6.68
C HIS A 183 -3.40 18.35 6.08
N LYS A 184 -4.63 18.87 6.05
CA LYS A 184 -4.91 20.26 5.68
C LYS A 184 -4.20 21.23 6.62
N ASP A 185 -4.27 21.00 7.93
CA ASP A 185 -3.59 21.83 8.92
C ASP A 185 -2.07 21.76 8.77
N TYR A 186 -1.52 20.57 8.51
CA TYR A 186 -0.10 20.40 8.22
C TYR A 186 0.33 21.20 6.99
N VAL A 187 -0.38 21.04 5.86
CA VAL A 187 -0.07 21.75 4.60
C VAL A 187 -0.16 23.26 4.80
N LYS A 188 -1.21 23.79 5.44
CA LYS A 188 -1.32 25.24 5.72
C LYS A 188 -0.13 25.76 6.49
N LYS A 189 0.24 25.07 7.58
CA LYS A 189 1.39 25.45 8.41
C LYS A 189 2.69 25.46 7.62
N ALA A 190 2.91 24.50 6.73
CA ALA A 190 4.10 24.45 5.87
C ALA A 190 4.15 25.66 4.93
N PHE A 191 3.04 26.00 4.26
CA PHE A 191 2.95 27.19 3.41
C PHE A 191 3.18 28.50 4.20
N ASP A 192 2.53 28.64 5.36
CA ASP A 192 2.66 29.80 6.23
C ASP A 192 4.11 29.99 6.72
N ALA A 193 4.77 28.89 7.12
CA ALA A 193 6.16 28.91 7.59
C ALA A 193 7.15 29.36 6.51
N ASN A 194 6.85 29.07 5.23
CA ASN A 194 7.66 29.49 4.08
C ASN A 194 7.24 30.89 3.55
N GLY A 195 6.25 31.55 4.14
CA GLY A 195 5.76 32.86 3.69
C GLY A 195 5.08 32.84 2.32
N ILE A 196 4.60 31.66 1.88
CA ILE A 196 3.96 31.46 0.58
C ILE A 196 2.45 31.42 0.78
N LYS A 197 1.71 32.16 -0.06
CA LYS A 197 0.24 32.11 -0.03
C LYS A 197 -0.23 30.71 -0.39
N CYS A 198 -0.84 30.02 0.59
CA CYS A 198 -1.40 28.69 0.38
C CYS A 198 -2.60 28.74 -0.60
N PRO A 199 -2.60 27.92 -1.67
CA PRO A 199 -3.78 27.70 -2.49
C PRO A 199 -4.94 27.12 -1.64
N PRO A 200 -6.20 27.25 -2.10
CA PRO A 200 -7.32 26.56 -1.47
C PRO A 200 -7.03 25.07 -1.27
N ILE A 201 -7.30 24.56 -0.06
CA ILE A 201 -7.17 23.12 0.24
C ILE A 201 -8.57 22.50 0.28
N CYS A 202 -8.75 21.45 -0.50
CA CYS A 202 -9.98 20.68 -0.60
C CYS A 202 -9.74 19.22 -0.21
N PHE A 203 -10.84 18.51 0.06
CA PHE A 203 -10.83 17.06 0.23
C PHE A 203 -11.21 16.36 -1.07
N ASP A 204 -11.05 15.05 -1.07
CA ASP A 204 -11.36 14.21 -2.21
C ASP A 204 -12.82 14.35 -2.70
N GLY A 205 -13.04 14.20 -4.01
CA GLY A 205 -14.35 14.41 -4.63
C GLY A 205 -14.61 15.85 -5.12
N LYS A 206 -13.67 16.79 -4.88
CA LYS A 206 -13.75 18.17 -5.40
C LYS A 206 -13.90 18.17 -6.92
N ASN A 207 -14.86 18.96 -7.44
CA ASN A 207 -15.17 19.05 -8.87
C ASN A 207 -15.39 17.68 -9.53
N ASN A 208 -15.89 16.69 -8.77
CA ASN A 208 -16.13 15.32 -9.21
C ASN A 208 -14.85 14.52 -9.54
N TYR A 209 -13.67 15.00 -9.12
CA TYR A 209 -12.40 14.27 -9.19
C TYR A 209 -12.14 13.49 -7.92
N TYR A 210 -11.76 12.23 -8.08
CA TYR A 210 -11.39 11.35 -6.96
C TYR A 210 -9.93 10.97 -7.10
N HIS A 211 -9.15 11.11 -6.04
CA HIS A 211 -7.70 10.98 -6.04
C HIS A 211 -7.23 9.75 -5.26
N TYR A 212 -8.01 9.34 -4.27
CA TYR A 212 -7.68 8.24 -3.39
C TYR A 212 -8.44 6.94 -3.71
N TYR A 213 -7.95 5.86 -3.13
CA TYR A 213 -8.48 4.50 -3.18
C TYR A 213 -8.94 4.10 -1.78
N TYR A 214 -10.26 4.04 -1.57
CA TYR A 214 -10.87 3.72 -0.29
C TYR A 214 -11.33 2.26 -0.21
N ASP A 215 -11.22 1.61 0.95
CA ASP A 215 -11.85 0.31 1.15
C ASP A 215 -13.37 0.44 1.06
N LEU A 216 -13.94 -0.09 -0.03
CA LEU A 216 -15.37 -0.03 -0.32
C LEU A 216 -16.22 -0.88 0.63
N ASN A 217 -15.60 -1.72 1.46
CA ASN A 217 -16.29 -2.50 2.48
C ASN A 217 -16.39 -1.76 3.82
N CYS A 218 -15.72 -0.61 3.96
CA CYS A 218 -15.78 0.24 5.14
C CYS A 218 -16.83 1.35 4.94
N LYS A 219 -17.61 1.64 5.98
CA LYS A 219 -18.57 2.75 5.98
C LYS A 219 -17.90 4.12 6.11
N GLU A 220 -16.70 4.14 6.68
CA GLU A 220 -15.87 5.33 6.86
C GLU A 220 -14.80 5.37 5.76
N ASN A 221 -14.30 6.58 5.47
CA ASN A 221 -13.21 6.80 4.51
C ASN A 221 -11.91 6.18 5.03
N SER A 222 -11.71 4.89 4.77
CA SER A 222 -10.50 4.12 5.10
C SER A 222 -9.67 3.90 3.85
N SER A 223 -8.35 3.97 3.96
CA SER A 223 -7.44 3.58 2.87
C SER A 223 -7.72 2.13 2.44
N LEU A 224 -7.61 1.87 1.14
CA LEU A 224 -7.71 0.52 0.57
C LEU A 224 -6.71 -0.44 1.22
N VAL A 225 -5.48 0.05 1.43
CA VAL A 225 -4.38 -0.67 2.10
C VAL A 225 -3.61 0.31 2.96
N HIS A 226 -3.11 -0.16 4.10
CA HIS A 226 -2.29 0.65 5.00
C HIS A 226 -0.80 0.33 4.83
N GLY A 227 0.02 1.37 4.94
CA GLY A 227 1.46 1.30 4.84
C GLY A 227 2.12 1.09 6.21
N PRO A 228 3.43 1.34 6.32
CA PRO A 228 4.22 0.97 7.49
C PRO A 228 3.84 1.75 8.75
N ILE A 229 3.50 3.04 8.63
CA ILE A 229 3.21 3.90 9.80
C ILE A 229 1.91 3.45 10.45
N ILE A 230 0.84 3.30 9.67
CA ILE A 230 -0.47 2.94 10.22
C ILE A 230 -0.47 1.47 10.67
N THR A 231 0.22 0.57 9.96
CA THR A 231 0.33 -0.84 10.36
C THR A 231 1.08 -0.99 11.67
N ARG A 232 2.23 -0.32 11.84
CA ARG A 232 3.00 -0.33 13.10
C ARG A 232 2.19 0.26 14.25
N ASN A 233 1.56 1.43 14.05
CA ASN A 233 0.74 2.06 15.08
C ASN A 233 -0.43 1.14 15.48
N THR A 234 -1.05 0.44 14.52
CA THR A 234 -2.11 -0.53 14.79
C THR A 234 -1.57 -1.67 15.67
N PHE A 235 -0.43 -2.25 15.30
CA PHE A 235 0.24 -3.31 16.05
C PHE A 235 0.56 -2.89 17.49
N GLU A 236 1.23 -1.76 17.68
CA GLU A 236 1.62 -1.26 19.00
C GLU A 236 0.39 -0.97 19.88
N ASN A 237 -0.65 -0.38 19.30
CA ASN A 237 -1.89 -0.09 20.01
C ASN A 237 -2.62 -1.35 20.46
N ILE A 238 -2.69 -2.41 19.64
CA ILE A 238 -3.33 -3.67 20.03
C ILE A 238 -2.55 -4.34 21.15
N VAL A 239 -1.22 -4.46 21.01
CA VAL A 239 -0.38 -5.04 22.05
C VAL A 239 -0.58 -4.28 23.36
N LYS A 240 -0.64 -2.95 23.32
CA LYS A 240 -0.94 -2.12 24.50
C LYS A 240 -2.33 -2.41 25.06
N ARG A 241 -3.39 -2.34 24.25
CA ARG A 241 -4.79 -2.54 24.69
C ARG A 241 -5.02 -3.92 25.29
N VAL A 242 -4.50 -4.99 24.66
CA VAL A 242 -4.61 -6.35 25.19
C VAL A 242 -3.96 -6.44 26.57
N ASN A 243 -2.74 -5.91 26.71
CA ASN A 243 -2.03 -5.92 28.00
C ASN A 243 -2.69 -5.03 29.08
N GLU A 244 -3.45 -4.01 28.70
CA GLU A 244 -4.23 -3.18 29.63
C GLU A 244 -5.51 -3.90 30.06
N LYS A 245 -6.27 -4.46 29.12
CA LYS A 245 -7.53 -5.16 29.40
C LYS A 245 -7.33 -6.44 30.20
N ARG A 246 -6.27 -7.21 29.94
CA ARG A 246 -5.92 -8.42 30.70
C ARG A 246 -5.52 -8.15 32.17
N LYS A 247 -5.34 -6.88 32.58
CA LYS A 247 -5.20 -6.52 34.00
C LYS A 247 -6.54 -6.49 34.74
N VAL A 248 -7.64 -6.39 34.00
CA VAL A 248 -9.01 -6.41 34.52
C VAL A 248 -9.48 -7.85 34.41
N VAL A 249 -9.63 -8.53 35.54
CA VAL A 249 -10.00 -9.95 35.58
C VAL A 249 -11.43 -10.11 35.05
N ASN A 250 -11.59 -10.95 34.03
CA ASN A 250 -12.89 -11.39 33.52
C ASN A 250 -13.18 -12.79 34.06
N ASN A 251 -14.42 -13.07 34.48
CA ASN A 251 -14.71 -14.27 35.28
C ASN A 251 -14.96 -15.57 34.47
N HIS A 252 -14.83 -15.55 33.14
CA HIS A 252 -15.10 -16.73 32.30
C HIS A 252 -14.23 -16.73 31.03
N TYR A 253 -13.07 -17.39 31.09
CA TYR A 253 -12.23 -17.69 29.93
C TYR A 253 -12.63 -19.04 29.33
N LYS A 254 -12.45 -19.22 28.01
CA LYS A 254 -12.71 -20.49 27.31
C LYS A 254 -11.54 -21.47 27.45
N PHE A 255 -10.32 -20.96 27.59
CA PHE A 255 -9.08 -21.73 27.64
C PHE A 255 -8.18 -21.24 28.77
N ASP A 256 -7.46 -22.16 29.41
CA ASP A 256 -6.55 -21.84 30.52
C ASP A 256 -5.29 -21.11 30.01
N ASP A 257 -4.74 -21.54 28.88
CA ASP A 257 -3.56 -20.95 28.25
C ASP A 257 -3.50 -21.22 26.73
N ILE A 258 -2.37 -20.88 26.09
CA ILE A 258 -2.15 -21.09 24.65
C ILE A 258 -2.12 -22.57 24.25
N GLU A 259 -1.68 -23.46 25.15
CA GLU A 259 -1.58 -24.89 24.87
C GLU A 259 -2.97 -25.54 24.89
N ASP A 260 -3.81 -25.17 25.86
CA ASP A 260 -5.22 -25.57 25.93
C ASP A 260 -6.02 -25.07 24.70
N ALA A 261 -5.84 -23.79 24.34
CA ALA A 261 -6.46 -23.23 23.14
C ALA A 261 -6.03 -23.97 21.86
N LEU A 262 -4.75 -24.30 21.72
CA LEU A 262 -4.26 -25.10 20.59
C LEU A 262 -4.84 -26.52 20.59
N GLY A 263 -4.92 -27.15 21.76
CA GLY A 263 -5.56 -28.46 21.93
C GLY A 263 -7.01 -28.45 21.42
N ALA A 264 -7.77 -27.41 21.79
CA ALA A 264 -9.13 -27.22 21.33
C ALA A 264 -9.21 -27.00 19.81
N ILE A 265 -8.39 -26.11 19.24
CA ILE A 265 -8.38 -25.83 17.78
C ILE A 265 -8.03 -27.07 16.95
N ARG A 266 -7.05 -27.87 17.41
CA ARG A 266 -6.66 -29.12 16.74
C ARG A 266 -7.79 -30.14 16.70
N ASN A 267 -8.60 -30.20 17.76
CA ASN A 267 -9.77 -31.08 17.83
C ASN A 267 -10.97 -30.54 17.05
N ASP A 268 -11.24 -29.24 17.18
CA ASP A 268 -12.31 -28.52 16.51
C ASP A 268 -11.83 -27.11 16.12
N PHE A 269 -11.65 -26.90 14.83
CA PHE A 269 -11.19 -25.61 14.27
C PHE A 269 -12.14 -24.47 14.60
N SER A 270 -13.43 -24.76 14.80
CA SER A 270 -14.45 -23.77 15.13
C SER A 270 -14.50 -23.40 16.62
N SER A 271 -13.61 -23.95 17.44
CA SER A 271 -13.53 -23.67 18.89
C SER A 271 -13.27 -22.20 19.24
N ILE A 272 -12.73 -21.41 18.30
CA ILE A 272 -12.63 -19.95 18.39
C ILE A 272 -13.61 -19.31 17.40
N ASP A 273 -14.36 -18.32 17.87
CA ASP A 273 -15.47 -17.71 17.11
C ASP A 273 -15.01 -17.11 15.77
N GLU A 274 -13.82 -16.52 15.70
CA GLU A 274 -13.26 -15.99 14.46
C GLU A 274 -12.75 -17.04 13.48
N LEU A 275 -12.30 -18.19 13.98
CA LEU A 275 -12.00 -19.35 13.13
C LEU A 275 -13.29 -19.92 12.54
N ASN A 276 -14.35 -20.02 13.35
CA ASN A 276 -15.69 -20.36 12.83
C ASN A 276 -16.15 -19.36 11.75
N GLY A 277 -15.81 -18.08 11.88
CA GLY A 277 -16.09 -17.05 10.88
C GLY A 277 -15.47 -17.28 9.49
N ILE A 278 -14.41 -18.11 9.39
CA ILE A 278 -13.73 -18.45 8.12
C ILE A 278 -13.96 -19.89 7.65
N VAL A 279 -14.73 -20.69 8.41
CA VAL A 279 -15.17 -22.04 7.98
C VAL A 279 -15.94 -21.95 6.66
N ASP A 280 -15.56 -22.79 5.70
CA ASP A 280 -16.15 -22.83 4.36
C ASP A 280 -16.21 -21.47 3.64
N LEU A 281 -15.32 -20.54 3.99
CA LEU A 281 -15.20 -19.26 3.30
C LEU A 281 -14.48 -19.46 1.97
N GLN A 282 -15.25 -19.53 0.88
CA GLN A 282 -14.73 -19.68 -0.47
C GLN A 282 -13.94 -18.44 -0.88
N THR A 283 -12.87 -18.62 -1.65
CA THR A 283 -12.03 -17.54 -2.17
C THR A 283 -12.34 -17.31 -3.65
N ASP A 284 -12.36 -16.04 -4.07
CA ASP A 284 -12.42 -15.63 -5.48
C ASP A 284 -10.98 -15.39 -5.96
N ASN A 285 -10.20 -16.48 -6.01
CA ASN A 285 -8.80 -16.43 -6.40
C ASN A 285 -8.54 -17.30 -7.62
N ARG A 286 -7.76 -16.79 -8.57
CA ARG A 286 -7.46 -17.49 -9.83
C ARG A 286 -6.34 -18.52 -9.68
N VAL A 287 -5.54 -18.40 -8.63
CA VAL A 287 -4.32 -19.19 -8.40
C VAL A 287 -4.58 -20.40 -7.50
N HIS A 288 -5.62 -20.33 -6.66
CA HIS A 288 -5.90 -21.35 -5.64
C HIS A 288 -7.40 -21.39 -5.35
N ASN A 289 -8.00 -22.59 -5.44
CA ASN A 289 -9.45 -22.81 -5.33
C ASN A 289 -9.88 -23.31 -3.94
N GLU A 290 -8.98 -23.30 -2.95
CA GLU A 290 -9.31 -23.76 -1.61
C GLU A 290 -10.06 -22.67 -0.84
N ASN A 291 -10.91 -23.10 0.10
CA ASN A 291 -11.50 -22.18 1.07
C ASN A 291 -10.46 -21.73 2.11
N VAL A 292 -10.75 -20.65 2.84
CA VAL A 292 -9.78 -20.06 3.79
C VAL A 292 -9.42 -21.02 4.93
N GLU A 293 -10.37 -21.82 5.42
CA GLU A 293 -10.10 -22.84 6.45
C GLU A 293 -9.08 -23.89 5.99
N ALA A 294 -9.31 -24.51 4.83
CA ALA A 294 -8.47 -25.59 4.36
C ALA A 294 -7.08 -25.07 3.96
N HIS A 295 -6.98 -23.83 3.46
CA HIS A 295 -5.71 -23.12 3.33
C HIS A 295 -5.00 -23.00 4.69
N THR A 296 -5.70 -22.49 5.70
CA THR A 296 -5.16 -22.32 7.06
C THR A 296 -4.61 -23.63 7.64
N ARG A 297 -5.36 -24.73 7.51
CA ARG A 297 -4.92 -26.06 7.95
C ARG A 297 -3.68 -26.54 7.20
N ARG A 298 -3.57 -26.24 5.90
CA ARG A 298 -2.40 -26.55 5.09
C ARG A 298 -1.17 -25.75 5.51
N VAL A 299 -1.33 -24.45 5.83
CA VAL A 299 -0.26 -23.61 6.39
C VAL A 299 0.27 -24.21 7.68
N VAL A 300 -0.62 -24.57 8.62
CA VAL A 300 -0.23 -25.20 9.89
C VAL A 300 0.53 -26.50 9.65
N LYS A 301 0.03 -27.36 8.75
CA LYS A 301 0.72 -28.61 8.40
C LYS A 301 2.13 -28.35 7.86
N ASN A 302 2.24 -27.47 6.86
CA ASN A 302 3.52 -27.12 6.24
C ASN A 302 4.50 -26.50 7.24
N LEU A 303 3.99 -25.69 8.17
CA LEU A 303 4.76 -25.09 9.25
C LEU A 303 5.36 -26.18 10.15
N ILE A 304 4.54 -27.08 10.69
CA ILE A 304 4.98 -28.15 11.62
C ILE A 304 5.99 -29.10 10.95
N GLU A 305 5.82 -29.37 9.66
CA GLU A 305 6.72 -30.23 8.90
C GLU A 305 8.06 -29.55 8.52
N SER A 306 8.12 -28.22 8.57
CA SER A 306 9.27 -27.41 8.14
C SER A 306 10.53 -27.59 8.98
N SER A 307 11.69 -27.30 8.38
CA SER A 307 12.97 -27.32 9.09
C SER A 307 13.11 -26.17 10.07
N GLU A 308 12.49 -25.04 9.77
CA GLU A 308 12.47 -23.81 10.55
C GLU A 308 11.75 -24.05 11.87
N TYR A 309 10.54 -24.64 11.82
CA TYR A 309 9.76 -24.98 13.01
C TYR A 309 10.47 -25.97 13.93
N LYS A 310 11.17 -26.96 13.35
CA LYS A 310 11.92 -27.97 14.12
C LYS A 310 13.08 -27.37 14.93
N LYS A 311 13.60 -26.20 14.53
CA LYS A 311 14.68 -25.49 15.22
C LYS A 311 14.18 -24.59 16.36
N LEU A 312 12.89 -24.27 16.38
CA LEU A 312 12.28 -23.43 17.42
C LEU A 312 12.23 -24.15 18.77
N ASP A 313 12.25 -23.38 19.86
CA ASP A 313 12.00 -23.92 21.20
C ASP A 313 10.51 -24.29 21.39
N GLU A 314 10.18 -25.07 22.43
CA GLU A 314 8.82 -25.55 22.65
C GLU A 314 7.79 -24.42 22.87
N ARG A 315 8.20 -23.28 23.45
CA ARG A 315 7.31 -22.13 23.64
C ARG A 315 7.10 -21.38 22.33
N GLU A 316 8.16 -21.23 21.53
CA GLU A 316 8.09 -20.63 20.19
C GLU A 316 7.20 -21.45 19.26
N LYS A 317 7.29 -22.79 19.33
CA LYS A 317 6.41 -23.72 18.60
C LYS A 317 4.94 -23.48 18.90
N LEU A 318 4.56 -23.41 20.19
CA LEU A 318 3.19 -23.08 20.61
C LEU A 318 2.74 -21.72 20.06
N VAL A 319 3.59 -20.70 20.15
CA VAL A 319 3.25 -19.34 19.70
C VAL A 319 3.06 -19.27 18.18
N VAL A 320 3.97 -19.84 17.41
CA VAL A 320 3.91 -19.77 15.93
C VAL A 320 2.79 -20.64 15.37
N GLU A 321 2.52 -21.81 15.97
CA GLU A 321 1.39 -22.64 15.55
C GLU A 321 0.05 -21.97 15.84
N PHE A 322 -0.09 -21.36 17.03
CA PHE A 322 -1.31 -20.61 17.36
C PHE A 322 -1.51 -19.41 16.43
N ALA A 323 -0.43 -18.65 16.15
CA ALA A 323 -0.49 -17.57 15.17
C ALA A 323 -0.79 -18.07 13.76
N ALA A 324 -0.32 -19.26 13.37
CA ALA A 324 -0.60 -19.87 12.07
C ALA A 324 -2.08 -20.22 11.89
N PHE A 325 -2.77 -20.71 12.92
CA PHE A 325 -4.23 -20.86 12.86
C PHE A 325 -4.94 -19.52 12.68
N LEU A 326 -4.41 -18.45 13.28
CA LEU A 326 -5.06 -17.15 13.30
C LEU A 326 -4.64 -16.20 12.16
N HIS A 327 -3.64 -16.52 11.34
CA HIS A 327 -3.02 -15.56 10.41
C HIS A 327 -4.05 -14.91 9.47
N ASP A 328 -5.07 -15.69 9.07
CA ASP A 328 -6.06 -15.33 8.06
C ASP A 328 -7.44 -14.92 8.60
N VAL A 329 -7.62 -14.82 9.93
CA VAL A 329 -8.94 -14.46 10.51
C VAL A 329 -9.44 -13.09 10.05
N GLY A 330 -8.52 -12.19 9.65
CA GLY A 330 -8.83 -10.91 9.03
C GLY A 330 -9.62 -11.01 7.72
N LYS A 331 -9.55 -12.14 7.01
CA LYS A 331 -10.36 -12.42 5.81
C LYS A 331 -11.83 -12.68 6.17
N GLY A 332 -12.14 -13.06 7.41
CA GLY A 332 -13.49 -13.30 7.90
C GLY A 332 -14.19 -12.07 8.51
N PRO A 333 -15.41 -12.26 9.03
CA PRO A 333 -16.23 -13.46 8.86
C PRO A 333 -16.83 -13.55 7.44
N LYS A 334 -17.41 -14.70 7.08
CA LYS A 334 -18.12 -14.89 5.79
C LYS A 334 -19.16 -13.81 5.48
N SER A 335 -19.86 -13.30 6.51
CA SER A 335 -20.85 -12.22 6.39
C SER A 335 -20.28 -10.87 5.95
N ARG A 336 -18.95 -10.70 5.98
CA ARG A 336 -18.24 -9.53 5.44
C ARG A 336 -18.33 -9.45 3.91
N TRP A 337 -18.52 -10.58 3.23
CA TRP A 337 -18.48 -10.66 1.78
C TRP A 337 -19.90 -10.69 1.19
N PRO A 338 -20.31 -9.70 0.37
CA PRO A 338 -21.68 -9.61 -0.14
C PRO A 338 -22.17 -10.84 -0.93
N ASP A 339 -21.26 -11.53 -1.62
CA ASP A 339 -21.51 -12.75 -2.40
C ASP A 339 -21.05 -14.01 -1.65
N GLY A 340 -20.67 -13.88 -0.37
CA GLY A 340 -20.13 -14.95 0.45
C GLY A 340 -18.76 -15.48 0.00
N LYS A 341 -18.09 -14.78 -0.93
CA LYS A 341 -16.76 -15.14 -1.45
C LYS A 341 -15.72 -14.09 -1.07
N GLN A 342 -14.64 -14.55 -0.45
CA GLN A 342 -13.51 -13.72 -0.10
C GLN A 342 -12.82 -13.19 -1.36
N LYS A 343 -12.70 -11.87 -1.49
CA LYS A 343 -11.95 -11.21 -2.56
C LYS A 343 -10.58 -10.80 -2.04
N VAL A 344 -9.62 -10.62 -2.95
CA VAL A 344 -8.28 -10.14 -2.63
C VAL A 344 -8.34 -8.94 -1.68
N ASP A 345 -7.68 -9.07 -0.53
CA ASP A 345 -7.68 -8.09 0.55
C ASP A 345 -6.25 -7.93 1.06
N ASP A 346 -5.50 -7.03 0.45
CA ASP A 346 -4.10 -6.75 0.77
C ASP A 346 -3.92 -6.22 2.21
N ASP A 347 -5.01 -5.79 2.87
CA ASP A 347 -5.01 -5.23 4.24
C ASP A 347 -5.51 -6.24 5.29
N HIS A 348 -5.79 -7.49 4.89
CA HIS A 348 -6.33 -8.51 5.79
C HIS A 348 -5.47 -8.78 7.04
N PRO A 349 -4.12 -8.78 7.02
CA PRO A 349 -3.35 -9.04 8.24
C PRO A 349 -3.57 -7.96 9.28
N ARG A 350 -3.65 -6.70 8.84
CA ARG A 350 -3.98 -5.58 9.73
C ARG A 350 -5.43 -5.67 10.21
N LYS A 351 -6.36 -6.11 9.37
CA LYS A 351 -7.77 -6.31 9.77
C LYS A 351 -7.95 -7.43 10.79
N SER A 352 -7.03 -8.40 10.87
CA SER A 352 -6.99 -9.42 11.93
C SER A 352 -6.86 -8.80 13.33
N ALA A 353 -6.28 -7.61 13.45
CA ALA A 353 -6.08 -6.84 14.68
C ALA A 353 -7.19 -6.97 15.74
N LYS A 354 -8.43 -6.64 15.34
CA LYS A 354 -9.58 -6.59 16.25
C LYS A 354 -10.01 -7.99 16.73
N TYR A 355 -9.81 -8.99 15.88
CA TYR A 355 -10.11 -10.39 16.18
C TYR A 355 -9.08 -10.94 17.17
N ILE A 356 -7.79 -10.68 16.91
CA ILE A 356 -6.72 -11.05 17.85
C ILE A 356 -6.89 -10.35 19.19
N GLU A 357 -7.29 -9.07 19.21
CA GLU A 357 -7.59 -8.37 20.46
C GLU A 357 -8.69 -9.07 21.26
N ARG A 358 -9.80 -9.47 20.63
CA ARG A 358 -10.89 -10.18 21.31
C ARG A 358 -10.42 -11.53 21.84
N ILE A 359 -9.84 -12.38 20.99
CA ILE A 359 -9.36 -13.73 21.36
C ILE A 359 -8.41 -13.63 22.55
N LEU A 360 -7.39 -12.77 22.48
CA LEU A 360 -6.39 -12.64 23.53
C LEU A 360 -6.91 -11.96 24.79
N VAL A 361 -8.07 -11.29 24.79
CA VAL A 361 -8.63 -10.65 26.00
C VAL A 361 -9.72 -11.50 26.64
N GLU A 362 -10.52 -12.19 25.83
CA GLU A 362 -11.78 -12.82 26.26
C GLU A 362 -11.70 -14.34 26.33
N ASP A 363 -10.91 -14.99 25.46
CA ASP A 363 -10.95 -16.45 25.36
C ASP A 363 -9.90 -17.16 26.22
N ILE A 364 -8.75 -16.52 26.53
CA ILE A 364 -7.60 -17.21 27.17
C ILE A 364 -7.22 -16.56 28.51
N ASP A 365 -7.15 -17.35 29.59
CA ASP A 365 -6.84 -16.86 30.94
C ASP A 365 -5.37 -16.47 31.11
N CYS A 366 -4.44 -17.40 30.94
CA CYS A 366 -3.01 -17.18 31.15
C CYS A 366 -2.25 -16.96 29.83
N PHE A 367 -1.88 -15.71 29.56
CA PHE A 367 -1.16 -15.30 28.34
C PHE A 367 -0.10 -14.22 28.64
N PRO A 368 1.19 -14.61 28.74
CA PRO A 368 2.30 -13.69 28.99
C PRO A 368 2.40 -12.53 27.99
N ARG A 369 2.83 -11.35 28.45
CA ARG A 369 2.98 -10.15 27.60
C ARG A 369 3.88 -10.37 26.38
N LYS A 370 4.93 -11.20 26.53
CA LYS A 370 5.83 -11.60 25.43
C LYS A 370 5.05 -12.33 24.34
N GLN A 371 4.24 -13.32 24.71
CA GLN A 371 3.42 -14.09 23.77
C GLN A 371 2.32 -13.23 23.13
N VAL A 372 1.68 -12.32 23.90
CA VAL A 372 0.71 -11.35 23.32
C VAL A 372 1.34 -10.62 22.15
N ARG A 373 2.53 -10.05 22.36
CA ARG A 373 3.25 -9.33 21.32
C ARG A 373 3.61 -10.22 20.14
N GLN A 374 4.17 -11.41 20.41
CA GLN A 374 4.60 -12.34 19.38
C GLN A 374 3.42 -12.79 18.50
N VAL A 375 2.27 -13.16 19.08
CA VAL A 375 1.09 -13.57 18.29
C VAL A 375 0.55 -12.42 17.43
N VAL A 376 0.40 -11.22 18.00
CA VAL A 376 -0.08 -10.07 17.22
C VAL A 376 0.89 -9.73 16.09
N LEU A 377 2.20 -9.79 16.34
CA LEU A 377 3.24 -9.57 15.33
C LEU A 377 3.13 -10.59 14.20
N LEU A 378 3.14 -11.88 14.54
CA LEU A 378 3.12 -12.98 13.57
C LEU A 378 1.87 -12.91 12.69
N VAL A 379 0.70 -12.65 13.28
CA VAL A 379 -0.55 -12.54 12.52
C VAL A 379 -0.56 -11.29 11.62
N MET A 380 -0.16 -10.12 12.14
CA MET A 380 -0.24 -8.86 11.38
C MET A 380 0.82 -8.73 10.28
N TYR A 381 1.90 -9.50 10.35
CA TYR A 381 3.02 -9.44 9.41
C TYR A 381 3.30 -10.77 8.70
N HIS A 382 2.44 -11.79 8.82
CA HIS A 382 2.67 -13.12 8.23
C HIS A 382 3.00 -13.08 6.73
N ASP A 383 2.42 -12.11 6.01
CA ASP A 383 2.59 -11.95 4.57
C ASP A 383 3.85 -11.15 4.18
N PHE A 384 4.61 -10.62 5.15
CA PHE A 384 5.68 -9.66 4.91
C PHE A 384 6.74 -10.17 3.92
N PHE A 385 7.26 -11.39 4.14
CA PHE A 385 8.30 -11.95 3.25
C PHE A 385 7.76 -12.21 1.84
N GLY A 386 6.51 -12.67 1.71
CA GLY A 386 5.85 -12.83 0.42
C GLY A 386 5.73 -11.49 -0.32
N ASP A 387 5.24 -10.47 0.38
CA ASP A 387 5.09 -9.11 -0.15
C ASP A 387 6.42 -8.43 -0.48
N HIS A 388 7.47 -8.67 0.31
CA HIS A 388 8.81 -8.17 0.03
C HIS A 388 9.29 -8.63 -1.36
N LEU A 389 9.02 -9.87 -1.72
CA LEU A 389 9.53 -10.46 -2.96
C LEU A 389 8.69 -10.12 -4.18
N VAL A 390 7.37 -10.16 -4.00
CA VAL A 390 6.39 -9.92 -5.08
C VAL A 390 6.18 -8.43 -5.33
N SER A 391 5.97 -7.66 -4.25
CA SER A 391 5.56 -6.26 -4.29
C SER A 391 6.68 -5.28 -3.93
N LYS A 392 7.87 -5.78 -3.61
CA LYS A 392 9.03 -4.97 -3.19
C LYS A 392 8.72 -4.13 -1.94
N ARG A 393 7.98 -4.70 -0.98
CA ARG A 393 7.79 -4.13 0.35
C ARG A 393 9.14 -3.95 1.05
N PHE A 394 9.41 -2.81 1.69
CA PHE A 394 10.76 -2.48 2.16
C PHE A 394 11.12 -3.20 3.48
N LEU A 395 12.31 -3.79 3.54
CA LEU A 395 12.83 -4.48 4.74
C LEU A 395 12.85 -3.58 5.99
N ARG A 396 13.09 -2.27 5.82
CA ARG A 396 13.10 -1.31 6.93
C ARG A 396 11.82 -1.37 7.79
N GLU A 397 10.67 -1.69 7.18
CA GLU A 397 9.42 -1.77 7.93
C GLU A 397 9.46 -2.84 9.00
N ILE A 398 9.91 -4.06 8.65
CA ILE A 398 9.93 -5.16 9.63
C ILE A 398 11.09 -5.01 10.61
N ILE A 399 12.22 -4.45 10.17
CA ILE A 399 13.39 -4.15 11.01
C ILE A 399 13.00 -3.19 12.15
N GLU A 400 12.22 -2.14 11.86
CA GLU A 400 11.74 -1.19 12.88
C GLU A 400 10.75 -1.80 13.87
N VAL A 401 10.17 -2.97 13.56
CA VAL A 401 9.12 -3.61 14.36
C VAL A 401 9.66 -4.74 15.22
N LEU A 402 10.58 -5.57 14.69
CA LEU A 402 11.13 -6.73 15.38
C LEU A 402 12.00 -6.34 16.58
N LYS A 403 12.01 -7.20 17.60
CA LYS A 403 12.81 -7.00 18.84
C LYS A 403 13.77 -8.14 19.17
N SER A 404 13.73 -9.24 18.43
CA SER A 404 14.61 -10.39 18.70
C SER A 404 14.66 -11.35 17.52
N GLU A 405 15.73 -12.13 17.44
CA GLU A 405 15.88 -13.25 16.51
C GLU A 405 14.71 -14.26 16.61
N SER A 406 14.22 -14.50 17.83
CA SER A 406 13.05 -15.35 18.10
C SER A 406 11.79 -14.89 17.32
N GLU A 407 11.52 -13.58 17.30
CA GLU A 407 10.40 -13.01 16.55
C GLU A 407 10.59 -13.20 15.03
N LEU A 408 11.83 -13.01 14.53
CA LEU A 408 12.15 -13.17 13.12
C LEU A 408 12.06 -14.64 12.68
N ASN A 409 12.59 -15.57 13.46
CA ASN A 409 12.58 -17.00 13.14
C ASN A 409 11.16 -17.56 13.02
N MET A 410 10.28 -17.20 13.97
CA MET A 410 8.87 -17.58 13.91
C MET A 410 8.15 -16.93 12.72
N LEU A 411 8.43 -15.66 12.44
CA LEU A 411 7.81 -14.94 11.32
C LEU A 411 8.21 -15.55 9.98
N TYR A 412 9.51 -15.84 9.80
CA TYR A 412 10.04 -16.48 8.61
C TYR A 412 9.44 -17.87 8.41
N ALA A 413 9.36 -18.69 9.48
CA ALA A 413 8.75 -20.02 9.43
C ALA A 413 7.28 -19.96 8.97
N LEU A 414 6.49 -19.07 9.57
CA LEU A 414 5.08 -18.86 9.21
C LEU A 414 4.92 -18.36 7.77
N ALA A 415 5.64 -17.30 7.40
CA ALA A 415 5.55 -16.72 6.06
C ALA A 415 5.94 -17.72 4.97
N LYS A 416 6.98 -18.52 5.20
CA LYS A 416 7.40 -19.59 4.29
C LYS A 416 6.31 -20.67 4.15
N ALA A 417 5.75 -21.12 5.26
CA ALA A 417 4.68 -22.12 5.25
C ALA A 417 3.42 -21.62 4.52
N ASP A 418 3.06 -20.35 4.68
CA ASP A 418 1.94 -19.72 3.99
C ASP A 418 2.17 -19.66 2.47
N VAL A 419 3.31 -19.11 2.04
CA VAL A 419 3.63 -18.98 0.62
C VAL A 419 3.70 -20.33 -0.09
N ILE A 420 4.28 -21.36 0.54
CA ILE A 420 4.31 -22.72 -0.02
C ILE A 420 2.91 -23.31 -0.18
N SER A 421 1.99 -22.97 0.73
CA SER A 421 0.60 -23.46 0.69
C SER A 421 -0.22 -22.86 -0.45
N ILE A 422 0.14 -21.66 -0.89
CA ILE A 422 -0.46 -20.95 -2.04
C ILE A 422 0.16 -21.44 -3.35
N HIS A 423 1.48 -21.28 -3.49
CA HIS A 423 2.21 -21.64 -4.70
C HIS A 423 3.70 -21.86 -4.41
N ALA A 424 4.11 -23.11 -4.24
CA ALA A 424 5.49 -23.48 -3.89
C ALA A 424 6.60 -22.78 -4.71
N PRO A 425 6.49 -22.57 -6.03
CA PRO A 425 7.48 -21.81 -6.83
C PRO A 425 7.76 -20.39 -6.34
N TRP A 426 6.83 -19.72 -5.65
CA TRP A 426 7.09 -18.39 -5.07
C TRP A 426 8.16 -18.42 -3.97
N TYR A 427 8.40 -19.59 -3.38
CA TYR A 427 9.54 -19.83 -2.51
C TYR A 427 10.66 -20.59 -3.25
N THR A 428 10.38 -21.74 -3.86
CA THR A 428 11.43 -22.64 -4.37
C THR A 428 12.27 -22.05 -5.49
N ASP A 429 11.71 -21.14 -6.29
CA ASP A 429 12.44 -20.50 -7.39
C ASP A 429 13.19 -19.24 -6.92
N ARG A 430 12.97 -18.82 -5.66
CA ARG A 430 13.47 -17.58 -5.07
C ARG A 430 14.12 -17.77 -3.70
N VAL A 431 14.56 -18.98 -3.38
CA VAL A 431 15.13 -19.33 -2.07
C VAL A 431 16.25 -18.34 -1.68
N LEU A 432 17.14 -18.02 -2.60
CA LEU A 432 18.23 -17.07 -2.36
C LEU A 432 17.70 -15.66 -2.02
N GLU A 433 16.63 -15.18 -2.66
CA GLU A 433 16.05 -13.87 -2.33
C GLU A 433 15.41 -13.88 -0.93
N TRP A 434 14.77 -14.99 -0.53
CA TRP A 434 14.23 -15.18 0.82
C TRP A 434 15.33 -15.19 1.88
N GLU A 435 16.39 -15.97 1.64
CA GLU A 435 17.53 -16.11 2.55
C GLU A 435 18.28 -14.79 2.70
N MET A 436 18.54 -14.07 1.59
CA MET A 436 19.16 -12.74 1.64
C MET A 436 18.31 -11.74 2.43
N ALA A 437 16.98 -11.78 2.27
CA ALA A 437 16.09 -10.91 3.04
C ALA A 437 16.13 -11.25 4.54
N TYR A 438 16.14 -12.53 4.90
CA TYR A 438 16.29 -13.00 6.27
C TYR A 438 17.64 -12.58 6.88
N GLU A 439 18.75 -12.83 6.18
CA GLU A 439 20.11 -12.46 6.60
C GLU A 439 20.23 -10.94 6.81
N SER A 440 19.71 -10.14 5.87
CA SER A 440 19.71 -8.67 5.98
C SER A 440 18.97 -8.16 7.22
N ILE A 441 17.96 -8.87 7.71
CA ILE A 441 17.26 -8.53 8.94
C ILE A 441 18.05 -9.06 10.15
N MET A 442 18.58 -10.28 10.07
CA MET A 442 19.39 -10.89 11.15
C MET A 442 20.60 -10.02 11.53
N GLU A 443 21.29 -9.45 10.54
CA GLU A 443 22.42 -8.52 10.74
C GLU A 443 22.07 -7.30 11.60
N THR A 444 20.78 -6.97 11.78
CA THR A 444 20.35 -5.85 12.63
C THR A 444 20.23 -6.19 14.12
N PHE A 445 20.33 -7.47 14.49
CA PHE A 445 20.37 -7.93 15.89
C PHE A 445 21.79 -8.12 16.44
N GLU A 446 22.79 -8.14 15.55
CA GLU A 446 24.22 -8.18 15.88
C GLU A 446 24.74 -6.78 16.24
#